data_AF-A0A1F6NRS6-F1
#
_entry.id   AF-A0A1F6NRS6-F1
#
_cell.length_a   1.000
_cell.length_b   1.000
_cell.length_c   1.000
_cell.angle_alpha   90.00
_cell.angle_beta   90.00
_cell.angle_gamma   90.00
#
_symmetry.space_group_name_H-M   'P 1'
#
loop_
_entity.id
_entity.type
_entity.pdbx_description
1 polymer ?
#
loop_
_entity_poly.entity_id
_entity_poly.type
_entity_poly.pdbx_seq_one_letter_code
_entity_poly.pdbx_strand_id
1 'polypeptide(L)'
;MSEFDRQYTQNETGDEGNTVINSTETEKENAKLRIFIEDLLRQKGLKSTNVIFERIMEYTRVSNIELSEEQWKQIQDHINKFISVSVKNPE
;
A
#
# COMPACT_ATOMS: atom_id res chain seq x y z
N MET A 1 22.74 -43.20 -16.22
CA MET A 1 21.36 -43.14 -16.74
C MET A 1 20.46 -43.56 -15.57
N SER A 2 19.56 -42.75 -15.00
CA SER A 2 18.75 -41.62 -15.50
C SER A 2 18.67 -40.48 -14.44
N GLU A 3 18.87 -39.21 -14.80
CA GLU A 3 17.89 -38.22 -15.35
C GLU A 3 16.91 -37.59 -14.35
N PHE A 4 17.32 -37.35 -13.10
CA PHE A 4 16.63 -36.37 -12.25
C PHE A 4 17.58 -35.32 -11.64
N ASP A 5 18.69 -35.10 -12.32
CA ASP A 5 19.67 -34.06 -12.03
C ASP A 5 19.84 -33.24 -13.31
N ARG A 6 19.14 -32.10 -13.37
CA ARG A 6 19.46 -30.89 -14.17
C ARG A 6 18.22 -30.02 -14.26
N GLN A 7 18.09 -29.09 -13.32
CA GLN A 7 17.96 -27.69 -13.70
C GLN A 7 18.31 -26.78 -12.52
N TYR A 8 19.45 -26.09 -12.70
CA TYR A 8 19.89 -24.88 -12.02
C TYR A 8 20.52 -24.97 -10.63
N THR A 9 21.70 -25.59 -10.61
CA THR A 9 22.84 -25.02 -9.89
C THR A 9 23.44 -23.90 -10.74
N GLN A 10 23.12 -22.65 -10.40
CA GLN A 10 23.84 -21.39 -10.70
C GLN A 10 23.10 -20.33 -9.87
N ASN A 11 23.63 -19.68 -8.84
CA ASN A 11 25.00 -19.32 -8.53
C ASN A 11 25.22 -19.37 -7.01
N GLU A 12 26.44 -19.75 -6.65
CA GLU A 12 27.12 -19.32 -5.44
C GLU A 12 26.98 -17.79 -5.27
N THR A 13 26.53 -17.29 -4.11
CA THR A 13 27.14 -16.19 -3.33
C THR A 13 26.30 -15.97 -2.05
N GLY A 14 26.90 -16.29 -0.89
CA GLY A 14 26.73 -15.61 0.40
C GLY A 14 25.33 -15.36 0.97
N ASP A 15 25.03 -16.04 2.08
CA ASP A 15 24.45 -15.42 3.28
C ASP A 15 23.22 -14.49 3.10
N GLU A 16 22.04 -15.04 2.76
CA GLU A 16 20.76 -14.31 2.87
C GLU A 16 19.62 -15.22 3.37
N GLY A 17 19.88 -15.96 4.44
CA GLY A 17 18.93 -16.89 5.04
C GLY A 17 17.88 -16.28 5.96
N ASN A 18 17.71 -14.95 6.07
CA ASN A 18 16.82 -14.40 7.11
C ASN A 18 16.09 -13.07 6.81
N THR A 19 15.91 -12.65 5.55
CA THR A 19 15.35 -11.30 5.27
C THR A 19 14.28 -11.24 4.17
N VAL A 20 13.57 -12.34 3.86
CA VAL A 20 12.61 -12.35 2.72
C VAL A 20 11.14 -12.50 3.15
N ILE A 21 10.84 -12.97 4.37
CA ILE A 21 9.45 -13.25 4.79
C ILE A 21 8.73 -12.00 5.33
N ASN A 22 9.43 -11.04 5.95
CA ASN A 22 8.81 -9.80 6.48
C ASN A 22 8.31 -8.83 5.38
N SER A 23 8.87 -8.91 4.17
CA SER A 23 8.49 -8.00 3.08
C SER A 23 7.11 -8.37 2.50
N THR A 24 6.75 -9.64 2.45
CA THR A 24 5.55 -10.09 1.71
C THR A 24 4.23 -9.78 2.42
N GLU A 25 4.19 -9.82 3.75
CA GLU A 25 3.00 -9.45 4.51
C GLU A 25 2.81 -7.92 4.53
N THR A 26 3.89 -7.17 4.69
CA THR A 26 3.91 -5.71 4.63
C THR A 26 3.45 -5.20 3.25
N GLU A 27 3.92 -5.81 2.16
CA GLU A 27 3.49 -5.46 0.81
C GLU A 27 2.00 -5.77 0.56
N LYS A 28 1.48 -6.87 1.11
CA LYS A 28 0.05 -7.21 1.02
C LYS A 28 -0.82 -6.20 1.78
N GLU A 29 -0.43 -5.82 2.99
CA GLU A 29 -1.17 -4.81 3.76
C GLU A 29 -1.12 -3.42 3.11
N ASN A 30 0.02 -3.05 2.53
CA ASN A 30 0.15 -1.83 1.73
C ASN A 30 -0.74 -1.85 0.48
N ALA A 31 -0.86 -2.99 -0.21
CA ALA A 31 -1.78 -3.12 -1.33
C ALA A 31 -3.25 -2.98 -0.91
N LYS A 32 -3.64 -3.57 0.23
CA LYS A 32 -4.98 -3.42 0.79
C LYS A 32 -5.27 -1.97 1.19
N LEU A 33 -4.31 -1.28 1.79
CA LEU A 33 -4.42 0.15 2.13
C LEU A 33 -4.70 1.01 0.89
N ARG A 34 -4.01 0.76 -0.23
CA ARG A 34 -4.25 1.48 -1.48
C ARG A 34 -5.68 1.26 -2.01
N ILE A 35 -6.15 0.01 -1.98
CA ILE A 35 -7.52 -0.32 -2.39
C ILE A 35 -8.55 0.36 -1.47
N PHE A 36 -8.31 0.36 -0.17
CA PHE A 36 -9.16 1.03 0.82
C PHE A 36 -9.25 2.53 0.57
N ILE A 37 -8.12 3.20 0.33
CA ILE A 37 -8.09 4.64 0.01
C ILE A 37 -8.90 4.93 -1.26
N GLU A 38 -8.73 4.13 -2.33
CA GLU A 38 -9.47 4.32 -3.58
C GLU A 38 -10.98 4.11 -3.41
N ASP A 39 -11.40 3.11 -2.62
CA ASP A 39 -12.82 2.89 -2.33
C ASP A 39 -13.39 4.07 -1.52
N LEU A 40 -12.67 4.51 -0.50
CA LEU A 40 -13.04 5.63 0.36
C LEU A 40 -13.24 6.92 -0.44
N LEU A 41 -12.36 7.18 -1.43
CA LEU A 41 -12.47 8.34 -2.31
C LEU A 41 -13.66 8.23 -3.29
N ARG A 42 -14.07 7.01 -3.68
CA ARG A 42 -15.22 6.78 -4.57
C ARG A 42 -16.58 6.85 -3.85
N GLN A 43 -16.60 6.75 -2.53
CA GLN A 43 -17.84 6.80 -1.76
C GLN A 43 -18.54 8.17 -1.92
N LYS A 44 -19.76 8.14 -2.47
CA LYS A 44 -20.58 9.33 -2.65
C LYS A 44 -20.87 9.98 -1.29
N GLY A 45 -20.36 11.19 -1.08
CA GLY A 45 -20.60 11.99 0.12
C GLY A 45 -19.37 12.22 1.00
N LEU A 46 -18.30 11.41 0.86
CA LEU A 46 -17.01 11.70 1.49
C LEU A 46 -16.25 12.76 0.67
N LYS A 47 -16.47 14.03 1.01
CA LYS A 47 -15.71 15.17 0.46
C LYS A 47 -14.84 15.89 1.50
N SER A 48 -14.96 15.50 2.77
CA SER A 48 -14.19 16.10 3.85
C SER A 48 -12.85 15.40 3.98
N THR A 49 -11.79 16.14 3.66
CA THR A 49 -10.40 15.72 3.82
C THR A 49 -10.12 15.13 5.21
N ASN A 50 -10.63 15.77 6.27
CA ASN A 50 -10.43 15.31 7.65
C ASN A 50 -11.03 13.93 7.90
N VAL A 51 -12.27 13.71 7.43
CA VAL A 51 -12.96 12.41 7.59
C VAL A 51 -12.23 11.30 6.83
N ILE A 52 -11.72 11.61 5.63
CA ILE A 52 -10.94 10.67 4.83
C ILE A 52 -9.65 10.27 5.59
N PHE A 53 -8.93 11.24 6.15
CA PHE A 53 -7.73 10.95 6.95
C PHE A 53 -8.02 10.17 8.22
N GLU A 54 -9.08 10.50 8.96
CA GLU A 54 -9.48 9.76 10.15
C GLU A 54 -9.74 8.27 9.85
N ARG A 55 -10.41 7.99 8.73
CA ARG A 55 -10.66 6.62 8.26
C ARG A 55 -9.38 5.88 7.88
N ILE A 56 -8.42 6.57 7.25
CA ILE A 56 -7.13 5.98 6.90
C ILE A 56 -6.29 5.70 8.15
N MET A 57 -6.24 6.63 9.11
CA MET A 57 -5.57 6.43 10.40
C MET A 57 -6.17 5.27 11.20
N GLU A 58 -7.50 5.15 11.19
CA GLU A 58 -8.20 4.02 11.81
C GLU A 58 -7.81 2.69 11.13
N TYR A 59 -7.82 2.64 9.80
CA TYR A 59 -7.45 1.45 9.04
C TYR A 59 -6.00 1.02 9.30
N THR A 60 -5.05 1.96 9.25
CA THR A 60 -3.63 1.64 9.49
C THR A 60 -3.40 1.17 10.91
N ARG A 61 -4.11 1.75 11.90
CA ARG A 61 -4.04 1.31 13.30
C ARG A 61 -4.60 -0.10 13.50
N VAL A 62 -5.76 -0.42 12.92
CA VAL A 62 -6.40 -1.75 13.07
C VAL A 62 -5.60 -2.83 12.35
N SER A 63 -5.03 -2.51 11.19
CA SER A 63 -4.22 -3.43 10.38
C SER A 63 -2.74 -3.45 10.80
N ASN A 64 -2.36 -2.71 11.85
CA ASN A 64 -0.99 -2.61 12.37
C ASN A 64 0.03 -2.21 11.28
N ILE A 65 -0.37 -1.31 10.38
CA ILE A 65 0.45 -0.78 9.29
C ILE A 65 1.18 0.46 9.80
N GLU A 66 2.50 0.37 9.90
CA GLU A 66 3.34 1.53 10.16
C GLU A 66 3.65 2.25 8.84
N LEU A 67 3.22 3.51 8.75
CA LEU A 67 3.51 4.37 7.61
C LEU A 67 4.62 5.35 7.96
N SER A 68 5.61 5.47 7.08
CA SER A 68 6.62 6.52 7.18
C SER A 68 6.01 7.90 6.91
N GLU A 69 6.69 8.97 7.34
CA GLU A 69 6.28 10.35 7.05
C GLU A 69 6.16 10.60 5.54
N GLU A 70 7.02 9.98 4.73
CA GLU A 70 6.94 10.08 3.27
C GLU A 70 5.70 9.40 2.70
N GLN A 71 5.34 8.21 3.20
CA GLN A 71 4.12 7.52 2.79
C GLN A 71 2.87 8.30 3.20
N TRP A 72 2.85 8.87 4.40
CA TRP A 72 1.79 9.77 4.84
C TRP A 72 1.65 10.99 3.91
N LYS A 73 2.77 11.58 3.51
CA LYS A 73 2.78 12.72 2.58
C LYS A 73 2.25 12.33 1.20
N GLN A 74 2.59 11.14 0.69
CA GLN A 74 2.06 10.63 -0.58
C GLN A 74 0.55 10.40 -0.53
N ILE A 75 0.05 9.80 0.55
CA ILE A 75 -1.39 9.59 0.78
C ILE A 75 -2.10 10.96 0.84
N GLN A 76 -1.53 11.92 1.57
CA GLN A 76 -2.09 13.25 1.69
C GLN A 76 -2.16 13.99 0.35
N ASP A 77 -1.09 13.94 -0.44
CA ASP A 77 -1.07 14.54 -1.77
C ASP A 77 -2.11 13.90 -2.71
N HIS A 78 -2.26 12.58 -2.65
CA HIS A 78 -3.27 11.84 -3.43
C HIS A 78 -4.70 12.28 -3.10
N ILE A 79 -5.03 12.35 -1.81
CA ILE A 79 -6.36 12.81 -1.34
C ILE A 79 -6.61 14.26 -1.75
N ASN A 80 -5.62 15.14 -1.54
CA ASN A 80 -5.74 16.55 -1.90
C ASN A 80 -5.95 16.75 -3.41
N LYS A 81 -5.26 15.98 -4.25
CA LYS A 81 -5.47 15.97 -5.71
C LYS A 81 -6.88 15.52 -6.06
N PHE A 82 -7.37 14.43 -5.47
CA PHE A 82 -8.71 13.92 -5.71
C PHE A 82 -9.81 14.94 -5.38
N ILE A 83 -9.70 15.58 -4.22
CA ILE A 83 -10.66 16.60 -3.78
C ILE A 83 -10.54 17.86 -4.65
N SER A 84 -9.33 18.31 -4.98
CA SER A 84 -9.10 19.48 -5.84
C SER A 84 -9.70 19.31 -7.24
N VAL A 85 -9.62 18.12 -7.84
CA VAL A 85 -10.28 17.80 -9.11
C VAL A 85 -11.80 17.82 -8.97
N SER A 86 -12.33 17.33 -7.85
CA SER A 86 -13.78 17.29 -7.57
C SER A 86 -14.42 18.67 -7.36
N VAL A 87 -13.63 19.73 -7.09
CA VAL A 87 -14.12 21.12 -6.92
C VAL A 87 -14.16 21.90 -8.24
N LYS A 88 -13.40 21.48 -9.26
CA LYS A 88 -13.28 22.19 -10.55
C LYS A 88 -14.33 21.81 -11.60
N ASN A 89 -15.23 20.86 -11.32
CA ASN A 89 -16.41 20.59 -12.13
C ASN A 89 -17.67 21.07 -11.40
N PRO A 90 -18.03 22.37 -11.49
CA PRO A 90 -19.39 22.79 -11.22
C PRO A 90 -20.27 22.27 -12.37
N GLU A 91 -21.12 21.28 -12.07
CA GLU A 91 -22.31 21.01 -12.89
C GLU A 91 -23.26 22.21 -12.90
#